data_AF-A0A961JI69-F1
#
_entry.id   AF-A0A961JI69-F1
#
_cell.length_a   1.000
_cell.length_b   1.000
_cell.length_c   1.000
_cell.angle_alpha   90.00
_cell.angle_beta   90.00
_cell.angle_gamma   90.00
#
_symmetry.space_group_name_H-M   'P 1'
#
loop_
_entity.id
_entity.type
_entity.pdbx_description
1 polymer ?
#
loop_
_entity_poly.entity_id
_entity_poly.type
_entity_poly.pdbx_seq_one_letter_code
_entity_poly.pdbx_strand_id
1 'polypeptide(L)'
;MTEAAVRDWLDAHEPALRDRLYDFVRLPSVSTDPAYGEGMGQAAGFLAEYLRQIGFDRVAVNATPGHPILTGEWTGAPGAPTVLVYGHYDVQPPDP
;
A
#
# COMPACT_ATOMS: atom_id res chain seq x y z
N MET A 1 -15.94 -14.48 9.87
CA MET A 1 -15.65 -14.88 8.48
C MET A 1 -14.87 -16.18 8.54
N THR A 2 -15.19 -17.18 7.72
CA THR A 2 -14.42 -18.43 7.65
C THR A 2 -13.26 -18.29 6.66
N GLU A 3 -12.26 -19.16 6.74
CA GLU A 3 -11.19 -19.20 5.74
C GLU A 3 -11.73 -19.43 4.33
N ALA A 4 -12.73 -20.32 4.18
CA ALA A 4 -13.39 -20.56 2.91
C ALA A 4 -14.03 -19.29 2.33
N ALA A 5 -14.75 -18.52 3.15
CA ALA A 5 -15.36 -17.26 2.71
C ALA A 5 -14.31 -16.21 2.28
N VAL A 6 -13.12 -16.21 2.90
CA VAL A 6 -12.00 -15.36 2.46
C VAL A 6 -11.52 -15.78 1.07
N ARG A 7 -11.30 -17.09 0.85
CA ARG A 7 -10.82 -17.64 -0.43
C ARG A 7 -11.79 -17.38 -1.56
N ASP A 8 -13.08 -17.66 -1.35
CA ASP A 8 -14.13 -17.43 -2.34
C ASP A 8 -14.20 -15.94 -2.74
N TRP A 9 -14.02 -15.03 -1.78
CA TRP A 9 -13.97 -13.60 -2.06
C TRP A 9 -12.71 -13.23 -2.88
N LEU A 10 -11.54 -13.75 -2.52
CA LEU A 10 -10.30 -13.50 -3.25
C LEU A 10 -10.39 -13.98 -4.70
N ASP A 11 -10.90 -15.19 -4.93
CA ASP A 11 -11.07 -15.76 -6.28
C ASP A 11 -12.04 -14.92 -7.13
N ALA A 12 -13.14 -14.46 -6.53
CA ALA A 12 -14.12 -13.61 -7.21
C ALA A 12 -13.59 -12.21 -7.55
N HIS A 13 -12.57 -11.72 -6.84
CA HIS A 13 -12.02 -10.37 -7.00
C HIS A 13 -10.60 -10.35 -7.60
N GLU A 14 -10.02 -11.51 -7.94
CA GLU A 14 -8.66 -11.64 -8.48
C GLU A 14 -8.37 -10.67 -9.62
N PRO A 15 -9.24 -10.52 -10.64
CA PRO A 15 -8.95 -9.62 -11.76
C PRO A 15 -8.79 -8.16 -11.31
N ALA A 16 -9.67 -7.68 -10.42
CA ALA A 16 -9.61 -6.31 -9.91
C ALA A 16 -8.42 -6.07 -8.98
N LEU A 17 -8.04 -7.08 -8.18
CA LEU A 17 -6.85 -7.03 -7.33
C LEU A 17 -5.58 -6.97 -8.19
N ARG A 18 -5.53 -7.76 -9.27
CA ARG A 18 -4.42 -7.78 -10.23
C ARG A 18 -4.30 -6.46 -11.00
N ASP A 19 -5.41 -5.90 -11.48
CA ASP A 19 -5.39 -4.62 -12.18
C ASP A 19 -4.87 -3.50 -11.27
N ARG A 20 -5.31 -3.49 -10.00
CA ARG A 20 -4.78 -2.55 -9.00
C ARG A 20 -3.28 -2.75 -8.74
N LEU A 21 -2.81 -4.00 -8.72
CA LEU A 21 -1.37 -4.28 -8.62
C LEU A 21 -0.63 -3.72 -9.84
N TYR A 22 -1.17 -3.88 -11.05
CA TYR A 22 -0.59 -3.32 -12.26
C TYR A 22 -0.52 -1.79 -12.24
N ASP A 23 -1.55 -1.13 -11.74
CA ASP A 23 -1.53 0.33 -11.57
C ASP A 23 -0.47 0.75 -10.55
N PHE A 24 -0.30 -0.01 -9.46
CA PHE A 24 0.72 0.27 -8.47
C PHE A 24 2.14 0.08 -9.01
N VAL A 25 2.43 -1.05 -9.69
CA VAL A 25 3.80 -1.34 -10.18
C VAL A 25 4.22 -0.46 -11.37
N ARG A 26 3.28 0.25 -12.00
CA ARG A 26 3.59 1.28 -13.02
C ARG A 26 4.19 2.55 -12.41
N LEU A 27 4.04 2.77 -11.11
CA LEU A 27 4.60 3.93 -10.43
C LEU A 27 6.10 3.69 -10.19
N PRO A 28 6.97 4.56 -10.70
CA PRO A 28 8.41 4.30 -10.67
C PRO A 28 9.00 4.77 -9.33
N SER A 29 8.74 4.01 -8.26
CA SER A 29 9.19 4.30 -6.90
C SER A 29 10.63 3.82 -6.62
N VAL A 30 11.59 4.24 -7.45
CA VAL A 30 13.01 3.88 -7.26
C VAL A 30 13.63 4.78 -6.18
N SER A 31 13.94 4.24 -5.01
CA SER A 31 14.38 5.06 -3.87
C SER A 31 15.84 5.53 -3.95
N THR A 32 16.68 4.81 -4.68
CA THR A 32 18.13 5.04 -4.78
C THR A 32 18.51 6.15 -5.76
N ASP A 33 17.58 6.57 -6.62
CA ASP A 33 17.82 7.59 -7.64
C ASP A 33 16.88 8.81 -7.41
N PRO A 34 17.44 9.99 -7.08
CA PRO A 34 16.66 11.22 -6.87
C PRO A 34 15.75 11.62 -8.03
N ALA A 35 16.03 11.19 -9.26
CA ALA A 35 15.19 11.44 -10.42
C ALA A 35 13.77 10.87 -10.28
N TYR A 36 13.60 9.86 -9.42
CA TYR A 36 12.34 9.18 -9.16
C TYR A 36 11.59 9.69 -7.92
N GLY A 37 12.00 10.84 -7.36
CA GLY A 37 11.34 11.44 -6.19
C GLY A 37 9.84 11.71 -6.40
N GLU A 38 9.42 12.08 -7.62
CA GLU A 38 8.01 12.22 -7.96
C GLU A 38 7.28 10.86 -7.91
N GLY A 39 7.88 9.80 -8.46
CA GLY A 39 7.35 8.44 -8.45
C GLY A 39 7.18 7.90 -7.02
N MET A 40 8.11 8.21 -6.12
CA MET A 40 7.99 7.91 -4.69
C MET A 40 6.78 8.58 -4.05
N GLY A 41 6.55 9.87 -4.36
CA GLY A 41 5.37 10.60 -3.90
C GLY A 41 4.05 10.03 -4.45
N GLN A 42 4.03 9.70 -5.75
CA GLN A 42 2.89 9.08 -6.40
C GLN A 42 2.55 7.71 -5.79
N ALA A 43 3.55 6.86 -5.54
CA ALA A 43 3.37 5.56 -4.89
C ALA A 43 2.81 5.68 -3.46
N ALA A 44 3.36 6.61 -2.67
CA ALA A 44 2.84 6.89 -1.32
C ALA A 44 1.38 7.38 -1.35
N GLY A 45 1.05 8.27 -2.31
CA GLY A 45 -0.31 8.77 -2.50
C GLY A 45 -1.29 7.69 -2.94
N PHE A 46 -0.88 6.82 -3.87
CA PHE A 46 -1.67 5.68 -4.33
C PHE A 46 -2.03 4.74 -3.19
N LEU A 47 -1.04 4.35 -2.38
CA LEU A 47 -1.26 3.47 -1.24
C LEU A 47 -2.12 4.13 -0.16
N ALA A 48 -1.93 5.43 0.10
CA ALA A 48 -2.77 6.17 1.04
C ALA A 48 -4.25 6.15 0.63
N GLU A 49 -4.51 6.39 -0.65
CA GLU A 49 -5.86 6.34 -1.19
C GLU A 49 -6.44 4.93 -1.13
N TYR A 50 -5.65 3.91 -1.47
CA TYR A 50 -6.11 2.53 -1.39
C TYR A 50 -6.47 2.11 0.05
N LEU A 51 -5.66 2.48 1.04
CA LEU A 51 -5.95 2.21 2.46
C LEU A 51 -7.29 2.84 2.89
N ARG A 52 -7.56 4.08 2.46
CA ARG A 52 -8.86 4.73 2.74
C ARG A 52 -10.02 3.98 2.10
N GLN A 53 -9.86 3.56 0.84
CA GLN A 53 -10.91 2.82 0.12
C GLN A 53 -11.26 1.48 0.76
N ILE A 54 -10.29 0.79 1.36
CA ILE A 54 -10.53 -0.49 2.06
C ILE A 54 -10.91 -0.32 3.53
N GLY A 55 -11.16 0.91 3.98
CA GLY A 55 -11.80 1.21 5.26
C GLY A 55 -10.84 1.52 6.42
N PHE A 56 -9.59 1.90 6.16
CA PHE A 56 -8.72 2.40 7.23
C PHE A 56 -9.15 3.82 7.66
N ASP A 57 -9.46 3.98 8.95
CA ASP A 57 -10.04 5.20 9.50
C ASP A 57 -9.01 6.35 9.58
N ARG A 58 -7.72 6.01 9.69
CA ARG A 58 -6.62 6.98 9.83
C ARG A 58 -5.51 6.63 8.87
N VAL A 59 -5.33 7.46 7.85
CA VAL A 59 -4.28 7.26 6.85
C VAL A 59 -3.51 8.56 6.66
N ALA A 60 -2.20 8.51 6.91
CA ALA A 60 -1.30 9.65 6.83
C ALA A 60 -0.06 9.33 5.99
N VAL A 61 0.27 10.26 5.09
CA VAL A 61 1.57 10.32 4.41
C VAL A 61 2.43 11.31 5.19
N ASN A 62 3.48 10.81 5.82
CA ASN A 62 4.31 11.59 6.74
C ASN A 62 5.61 11.96 6.02
N ALA A 63 5.89 13.26 5.94
CA ALA A 63 7.15 13.74 5.40
C ALA A 63 8.32 13.33 6.31
N THR A 64 9.45 12.96 5.70
CA THR A 64 10.71 12.69 6.38
C THR A 64 11.82 13.49 5.70
N PRO A 65 13.05 13.53 6.25
CA PRO A 65 14.19 14.09 5.51
C PRO A 65 14.49 13.35 4.19
N GLY A 66 14.02 12.11 4.04
CA GLY A 66 14.09 11.34 2.80
C GLY A 66 12.70 11.09 2.21
N HIS A 67 12.46 9.88 1.72
CA HIS A 67 11.16 9.50 1.16
C HIS A 67 10.07 9.47 2.25
N PRO A 68 8.80 9.78 1.90
CA PRO A 68 7.73 9.80 2.88
C PRO A 68 7.48 8.40 3.48
N ILE A 69 6.83 8.33 4.63
CA ILE A 69 6.34 7.07 5.18
C ILE A 69 4.82 7.09 5.27
N LEU A 70 4.20 5.95 5.01
CA LEU A 70 2.76 5.78 5.10
C LEU A 70 2.39 5.09 6.41
N THR A 71 1.42 5.65 7.12
CA THR A 71 0.78 4.98 8.26
C THR A 71 -0.71 4.83 7.99
N GLY A 72 -1.24 3.66 8.38
CA GLY A 72 -2.66 3.31 8.28
C GLY A 72 -3.11 2.61 9.55
N GLU A 73 -4.19 3.08 10.15
CA GLU A 73 -4.84 2.42 11.29
C GLU A 73 -6.27 2.01 10.91
N TRP A 74 -6.60 0.73 11.13
CA TRP A 74 -7.96 0.22 11.14
C TRP A 74 -8.34 -0.13 12.57
N THR A 75 -9.41 0.48 13.11
CA THR A 75 -9.77 0.37 14.52
C THR A 75 -11.10 -0.35 14.78
N GLY A 76 -11.63 -1.03 13.75
CA GLY A 76 -12.95 -1.68 13.78
C GLY A 76 -13.07 -2.95 14.62
N ALA A 77 -12.08 -3.31 15.46
CA ALA A 77 -12.10 -4.49 16.32
C ALA A 77 -11.75 -4.15 17.78
N PRO A 78 -12.65 -3.51 18.54
CA PRO A 78 -12.42 -3.21 19.95
C PRO A 78 -12.21 -4.49 20.77
N GLY A 79 -11.18 -4.51 21.62
CA GLY A 79 -10.84 -5.65 22.49
C GLY A 79 -10.02 -6.75 21.81
N ALA A 80 -9.75 -6.65 20.51
CA ALA A 80 -8.83 -7.55 19.81
C ALA A 80 -7.37 -7.09 19.95
N PRO A 81 -6.38 -7.98 19.76
CA PRO A 81 -4.97 -7.60 19.69
C PRO A 81 -4.67 -6.68 18.50
N THR A 82 -3.71 -5.77 18.68
CA THR A 82 -3.17 -4.94 17.59
C THR A 82 -2.12 -5.72 16.81
N VAL A 83 -2.24 -5.73 15.48
CA VAL A 83 -1.24 -6.30 14.56
C VAL A 83 -0.57 -5.17 13.78
N LEU A 84 0.76 -5.17 13.73
CA LEU A 84 1.53 -4.28 12.87
C LEU A 84 1.99 -5.03 11.62
N VAL A 85 1.61 -4.51 10.45
CA VAL A 85 2.15 -4.96 9.16
C VAL A 85 3.15 -3.91 8.68
N TYR A 86 4.40 -4.31 8.51
CA TYR A 86 5.46 -3.47 7.99
C TYR A 86 5.85 -3.93 6.58
N GLY A 87 6.03 -2.98 5.68
CA GLY A 87 6.48 -3.20 4.32
C GLY A 87 7.12 -1.94 3.76
N HIS A 88 7.75 -2.10 2.60
CA HIS A 88 8.32 -1.01 1.81
C HIS A 88 7.59 -0.92 0.48
N TYR A 89 7.61 0.26 -0.14
CA TYR A 89 6.93 0.53 -1.41
C TYR A 89 7.89 1.11 -2.47
N ASP A 90 9.17 1.19 -2.14
CA ASP A 90 10.23 1.45 -3.08
C ASP A 90 10.73 0.17 -3.75
N VAL A 91 11.29 0.34 -4.94
CA VAL A 91 11.86 -0.73 -5.76
C VAL A 91 13.30 -0.40 -6.15
N GLN A 92 14.02 -1.41 -6.63
CA GLN A 92 15.35 -1.23 -7.21
C GLN A 92 15.24 -0.69 -8.64
N PRO A 93 16.30 -0.03 -9.15
CA PRO A 93 16.40 0.31 -10.57
C PRO A 93 16.23 -0.94 -11.46
N PRO A 94 15.72 -0.78 -12.69
CA PRO A 94 15.58 -1.90 -13.63
C PRO A 94 16.91 -2.38 -14.22
N ASP A 95 17.96 -1.57 -14.14
CA ASP A 95 19.31 -1.88 -14.65
C ASP A 95 20.19 -2.53 -13.55
N PRO A 96 21.07 -3.50 -13.91
CA PRO A 96 21.94 -4.21 -12.97
C PRO A 96 23.14 -3.40 -12.45
#